data_AF-A0A0V0SXL6-F1
#
_entry.id   AF-A0A0V0SXL6-F1
#
_cell.length_a   1.000
_cell.length_b   1.000
_cell.length_c   1.000
_cell.angle_alpha   90.00
_cell.angle_beta   90.00
_cell.angle_gamma   90.00
#
_symmetry.space_group_name_H-M   'P 1'
#
loop_
_entity.id
_entity.type
_entity.pdbx_description
1 polymer ?
#
loop_
_entity_poly.entity_id
_entity_poly.type
_entity_poly.pdbx_seq_one_letter_code
_entity_poly.pdbx_strand_id
1 'polypeptide(L)' 'LKQYIPKKPKKWGIKVNARTGVSELLYDFCFYEGKVPRVKKSSGCLSFDIVMKLCEMASTPSERFDETD' A
#
# COMPACT_ATOMS: atom_id res chain seq x y z
N LEU A 1 -14.07 9.49 1.38
CA LEU A 1 -13.81 9.53 -0.07
C LEU A 1 -14.44 8.29 -0.73
N LYS A 2 -15.29 8.46 -1.74
CA LYS A 2 -15.89 7.33 -2.48
C LYS A 2 -15.44 7.45 -3.94
N GLN A 3 -14.85 6.39 -4.48
CA GLN A 3 -14.45 6.33 -5.87
C GLN A 3 -15.45 5.50 -6.67
N TYR A 4 -15.79 6.00 -7.86
CA TYR A 4 -16.52 5.25 -8.85
C TYR A 4 -15.55 4.42 -9.70
N ILE A 5 -15.75 3.10 -9.75
CA ILE A 5 -14.96 2.17 -10.55
C ILE A 5 -15.94 1.31 -11.38
N PRO A 6 -16.19 1.65 -12.65
CA PRO A 6 -17.28 1.05 -13.44
C PRO A 6 -17.09 -0.45 -13.70
N LYS A 7 -15.83 -0.92 -13.69
CA LYS A 7 -15.47 -2.33 -13.96
C LYS A 7 -15.49 -3.22 -12.71
N LYS A 8 -15.84 -2.71 -11.53
CA LYS A 8 -15.92 -3.51 -10.29
C LYS A 8 -17.37 -3.89 -10.00
N PRO A 9 -17.63 -5.06 -9.37
CA PRO A 9 -18.99 -5.51 -9.04
C PRO A 9 -19.77 -4.47 -8.24
N LYS A 10 -19.11 -3.86 -7.24
CA LYS A 10 -19.61 -2.68 -6.54
C LYS A 10 -18.97 -1.43 -7.14
N LYS A 11 -19.75 -0.70 -7.93
CA LYS A 11 -19.24 0.46 -8.68
C LYS A 11 -18.79 1.62 -7.80
N TRP A 12 -19.35 1.77 -6.61
CA TRP A 12 -19.01 2.86 -5.69
C TRP A 12 -18.48 2.32 -4.37
N GLY A 13 -17.26 2.70 -4.00
CA GLY A 13 -16.64 2.26 -2.76
C GLY A 13 -15.42 3.08 -2.36
N ILE A 14 -14.76 2.66 -1.30
CA ILE A 14 -13.48 3.22 -0.87
C ILE A 14 -12.39 2.43 -1.59
N LYS A 15 -11.45 3.11 -2.24
CA LYS A 15 -10.29 2.47 -2.85
C LYS A 15 -9.17 2.39 -1.81
N VAL A 16 -8.60 1.20 -1.65
CA VAL A 16 -7.45 0.92 -0.82
C VAL A 16 -6.40 0.25 -1.70
N ASN A 17 -5.15 0.69 -1.60
CA ASN A 17 -4.01 -0.05 -2.15
C ASN A 17 -3.38 -0.84 -1.01
N ALA A 18 -3.03 -2.09 -1.26
CA ALA A 18 -2.52 -3.01 -0.27
C ALA A 18 -1.25 -3.68 -0.80
N ARG A 19 -0.31 -3.95 0.11
CA ARG A 19 0.85 -4.79 -0.14
C ARG A 19 0.66 -6.11 0.60
N THR A 20 0.65 -7.18 -0.16
CA THR A 20 0.55 -8.55 0.34
C THR A 20 1.80 -9.33 -0.02
N GLY A 21 2.16 -10.31 0.80
CA GLY A 21 3.22 -11.26 0.46
C GLY A 21 2.70 -12.41 -0.40
N VAL A 22 3.60 -13.31 -0.77
CA VAL A 22 3.26 -14.55 -1.50
C VAL A 22 2.39 -15.48 -0.64
N SER A 23 2.51 -15.39 0.68
CA SER A 23 1.66 -16.09 1.66
C SER A 23 0.24 -15.51 1.78
N GLU A 24 -0.12 -14.53 0.94
CA GLU A 24 -1.40 -13.80 0.97
C GLU A 24 -1.64 -12.94 2.24
N LEU A 25 -0.67 -12.91 3.16
CA LEU A 25 -0.74 -12.05 4.33
C LEU A 25 -0.64 -10.58 3.93
N LEU A 26 -1.49 -9.75 4.52
CA LEU A 26 -1.49 -8.31 4.37
C LEU A 26 -0.38 -7.71 5.24
N TYR A 27 0.58 -7.04 4.61
CA TYR A 27 1.68 -6.40 5.32
C TYR A 27 1.44 -4.91 5.57
N ASP A 28 0.88 -4.21 4.56
CA ASP A 28 0.62 -2.78 4.66
C ASP A 28 -0.52 -2.36 3.72
N PHE A 29 -1.20 -1.27 4.03
CA PHE A 29 -2.27 -0.71 3.21
C PHE A 29 -2.35 0.81 3.31
N CYS A 30 -2.86 1.44 2.25
CA CYS A 30 -3.13 2.87 2.24
C CYS A 30 -4.47 3.18 1.56
N PHE A 31 -5.24 4.06 2.19
CA PHE A 31 -6.45 4.62 1.58
C PHE A 31 -6.07 5.52 0.40
N TYR A 32 -6.81 5.39 -0.69
CA TYR A 32 -6.75 6.36 -1.77
C TYR A 32 -7.52 7.60 -1.36
N GLU A 33 -6.86 8.75 -1.29
CA GLU A 33 -7.45 10.03 -0.90
C GLU A 33 -7.67 10.99 -2.08
N GLY A 34 -7.30 10.58 -3.30
CA GLY A 34 -7.32 11.45 -4.49
C GLY A 34 -6.20 12.50 -4.52
N LYS A 35 -5.29 12.47 -3.53
CA LYS A 35 -4.09 13.29 -3.44
C LYS A 35 -2.85 12.41 -3.43
N VAL A 36 -1.71 12.97 -3.84
CA VAL A 36 -0.42 12.28 -3.75
C VAL A 36 -0.13 11.99 -2.28
N PRO A 37 0.19 10.73 -1.91
CA PRO A 37 0.56 10.42 -0.54
C PRO A 37 1.76 11.25 -0.11
N ARG A 38 1.78 11.71 1.15
CA ARG A 38 2.96 12.34 1.74
C ARG A 38 4.04 11.27 1.92
N VAL A 39 4.98 11.21 0.98
CA VAL A 39 6.20 10.39 1.04
C VAL A 39 7.42 11.28 1.24
N LYS A 40 8.47 10.76 1.89
CA LYS A 40 9.71 11.52 2.17
C LYS A 40 10.37 12.09 0.91
N LYS A 41 10.26 11.38 -0.22
CA LYS A 41 10.71 11.81 -1.54
C LYS A 41 9.60 11.50 -2.56
N SER A 42 8.79 12.50 -2.88
CA SER A 42 7.76 12.36 -3.90
C SER A 42 8.38 12.37 -5.30
N SER A 43 8.05 11.37 -6.10
CA SER A 43 8.36 11.33 -7.53
C SER A 43 7.43 12.20 -8.37
N GLY A 44 6.29 12.65 -7.80
CA GLY A 44 5.22 13.33 -8.54
C GLY A 44 4.33 12.35 -9.31
N CYS A 45 4.72 11.08 -9.40
CA CYS A 45 3.91 10.01 -9.96
C CYS A 45 3.13 9.31 -8.84
N LEU A 46 1.79 9.45 -8.87
CA LEU A 46 0.90 8.95 -7.83
C LEU A 46 1.08 7.45 -7.56
N SER A 47 1.22 6.63 -8.61
CA SER A 47 1.38 5.18 -8.46
C SER A 47 2.71 4.82 -7.82
N PHE A 48 3.80 5.48 -8.21
CA PHE A 48 5.12 5.25 -7.64
C PHE A 48 5.15 5.65 -6.16
N ASP A 49 4.62 6.82 -5.82
CA ASP A 49 4.61 7.31 -4.44
C ASP A 49 3.75 6.43 -3.53
N ILE A 50 2.65 5.85 -4.05
CA ILE A 50 1.86 4.84 -3.33
C ILE A 50 2.70 3.58 -3.05
N VAL A 51 3.43 3.05 -4.04
CA VAL A 51 4.27 1.86 -3.87
C VAL A 51 5.37 2.12 -2.86
N MET A 52 6.07 3.25 -2.98
CA MET A 52 7.13 3.60 -2.04
C MET A 52 6.60 3.72 -0.62
N LYS A 53 5.43 4.35 -0.43
CA LYS A 53 4.78 4.45 0.88
C LYS A 53 4.48 3.07 1.48
N LEU A 54 3.85 2.18 0.70
CA LEU A 54 3.55 0.81 1.15
C LEU A 54 4.82 -0.01 1.44
N CYS A 55 5.96 0.39 0.87
CA CYS A 55 7.24 -0.28 1.08
C CYS A 55 8.04 0.24 2.27
N GLU A 56 7.68 1.37 2.86
CA GLU A 56 8.42 1.97 3.99
C GLU A 56 8.62 0.97 5.13
N MET A 57 7.58 0.21 5.49
CA MET A 57 7.62 -0.73 6.61
C MET A 57 8.30 -2.08 6.30
N ALA A 58 8.62 -2.42 5.04
CA ALA A 58 9.51 -3.57 4.77
C ALA A 58 10.99 -3.19 4.72
N SER A 59 11.30 -1.90 4.57
CA SER A 59 12.69 -1.43 4.58
C SER A 59 13.26 -1.30 5.98
N THR A 60 12.41 -1.31 7.02
CA THR A 60 12.87 -1.60 8.37
C THR A 60 13.24 -3.08 8.44
N PRO A 61 14.47 -3.44 8.83
CA PRO A 61 14.83 -4.84 9.05
C PRO A 61 13.78 -5.42 10.00
N SER A 62 13.01 -6.41 9.54
CA SER A 62 12.29 -7.25 10.47
C SER A 62 13.34 -7.82 11.41
N GLU A 63 13.15 -7.66 12.72
CA GLU A 63 13.86 -8.48 13.69
C GLU A 63 13.71 -9.92 13.18
N ARG A 64 14.84 -10.52 12.75
CA ARG A 64 14.88 -11.93 12.45
C ARG A 64 14.42 -12.60 13.73
N PHE A 65 13.34 -13.37 13.65
CA PHE A 65 13.24 -14.52 14.53
C PHE A 65 14.43 -15.39 14.15
N ASP A 66 15.54 -15.21 14.85
CA ASP A 66 16.64 -16.17 14.84
C ASP A 66 16.04 -17.46 15.39
N GLU A 67 15.89 -18.44 14.50
CA GLU A 67 15.61 -19.83 14.84
C GLU A 67 16.73 -20.29 15.78
N THR A 68 16.38 -20.55 17.02
CA THR A 68 17.27 -21.14 18.02
C THR A 68 17.48 -22.61 17.66
N ASP A 69 18.71 -22.97 17.27
CA ASP A 69 19.26 -24.33 17.37
C ASP A 69 20.08 -24.47 18.66
#